data_AF-A0A7S0E8C7-F1
#
_entry.id   AF-A0A7S0E8C7-F1
#
_cell.length_a   1.000
_cell.length_b   1.000
_cell.length_c   1.000
_cell.angle_alpha   90.00
_cell.angle_beta   90.00
_cell.angle_gamma   90.00
#
_symmetry.space_group_name_H-M   'P 1'
#
loop_
_entity.id
_entity.type
_entity.pdbx_description
1 polymer ?
#
loop_
_entity_poly.entity_id
_entity_poly.type
_entity_poly.pdbx_seq_one_letter_code
_entity_poly.pdbx_strand_id
1 'polypeptide(L)'
;TLALLAAVGLALQPKPFLTHQTASTHLHNLLVQRAVQTCCFTSRQCRDNPTAQWLGEFAGHAGLEEFHGIDGLRVQWDEYLAALLAAPEEGITVQSSLMRHRGLSPSNPYLQPTPMEYEHRIVPSVLAERVMATACVIAIEWADDLTLMHAENDRATERHRQSVFSSGTGSDEERRLTLPVFCDATRDSDPDSEETASNTPYRDGNYDLLKLLATRQALRGLQAEYDGNLGRRRSSEFLHRFASAHPLEGERPRHAADAWMEALLDQPPLINRAPLVNRVATSPNAPSGG
;
A
#
# COMPACT_ATOMS: atom_id res chain seq x y z
N THR A 1 50.31 0.19 24.10
CA THR A 1 49.13 1.08 24.18
C THR A 1 48.82 1.79 22.85
N LEU A 2 49.05 1.14 21.71
CA LEU A 2 48.76 1.68 20.36
C LEU A 2 48.22 0.56 19.43
N ALA A 3 47.35 -0.30 19.97
CA ALA A 3 46.67 -1.35 19.20
C ALA A 3 45.18 -1.49 19.55
N LEU A 4 44.63 -0.59 20.39
CA LEU A 4 43.25 -0.65 20.86
C LEU A 4 42.34 0.43 20.22
N LEU A 5 42.87 1.28 19.32
CA LEU A 5 42.12 2.36 18.68
C LEU A 5 41.80 2.10 17.19
N ALA A 6 42.28 1.01 16.61
CA ALA A 6 41.94 0.62 15.23
C ALA A 6 40.69 -0.27 15.12
N ALA A 7 40.14 -0.76 16.24
CA ALA A 7 39.01 -1.69 16.25
C ALA A 7 37.63 -1.01 16.44
N VAL A 8 37.58 0.30 16.60
CA VAL A 8 36.32 1.08 16.71
C VAL A 8 35.92 1.73 15.38
N GLY A 9 36.77 1.62 14.36
CA GLY A 9 36.48 2.00 12.97
C GLY A 9 35.92 0.85 12.14
N LEU A 10 35.15 -0.08 12.74
CA LEU A 10 34.39 -1.04 11.94
C LEU A 10 33.32 -0.25 11.21
N ALA A 11 33.62 0.04 9.95
CA ALA A 11 32.77 0.66 8.98
C ALA A 11 31.31 0.24 9.21
N LEU A 12 30.49 1.21 9.61
CA LEU A 12 29.09 1.28 9.20
C LEU A 12 29.09 1.31 7.67
N GLN A 13 29.32 0.13 7.07
CA GLN A 13 28.97 -0.12 5.69
C GLN A 13 27.50 0.30 5.59
N PRO A 14 27.13 1.21 4.68
CA PRO A 14 25.73 1.50 4.46
C PRO A 14 25.06 0.15 4.20
N LYS A 15 24.13 -0.21 5.09
CA LYS A 15 23.30 -1.41 4.94
C LYS A 15 22.78 -1.43 3.50
N PRO A 16 22.59 -2.59 2.87
CA PRO A 16 21.94 -2.70 1.57
C PRO A 16 20.46 -2.33 1.72
N PHE A 17 20.19 -1.07 2.07
CA PHE A 17 18.93 -0.41 1.78
C PHE A 17 18.77 -0.49 0.28
N LEU A 18 17.57 -0.89 -0.16
CA LEU A 18 17.13 -0.82 -1.54
C LEU A 18 17.78 0.39 -2.22
N THR A 19 18.46 0.19 -3.35
CA THR A 19 19.05 1.29 -4.10
C THR A 19 18.00 2.40 -4.20
N HIS A 20 18.30 3.61 -3.74
CA HIS A 20 17.35 4.72 -3.63
C HIS A 20 16.46 4.88 -4.88
N GLN A 21 17.03 4.53 -6.04
CA GLN A 21 16.38 4.50 -7.34
C GLN A 21 15.16 3.55 -7.43
N THR A 22 15.25 2.31 -6.93
CA THR A 22 14.14 1.33 -7.03
C THR A 22 13.00 1.67 -6.08
N ALA A 23 13.29 2.17 -4.87
CA ALA A 23 12.26 2.63 -3.94
C ALA A 23 11.53 3.86 -4.51
N SER A 24 12.29 4.78 -5.12
CA SER A 24 11.75 5.95 -5.79
C SER A 24 10.81 5.56 -6.94
N THR A 25 11.18 4.61 -7.80
CA THR A 25 10.32 4.17 -8.92
C THR A 25 8.98 3.61 -8.45
N HIS A 26 8.95 2.76 -7.41
CA HIS A 26 7.69 2.21 -6.91
C HIS A 26 6.76 3.28 -6.33
N LEU A 27 7.33 4.28 -5.66
CA LEU A 27 6.54 5.39 -5.11
C LEU A 27 5.92 6.24 -6.23
N HIS A 28 6.68 6.56 -7.28
CA HIS A 28 6.17 7.29 -8.43
C HIS A 28 5.10 6.48 -9.21
N ASN A 29 5.30 5.17 -9.37
CA ASN A 29 4.29 4.29 -9.95
C ASN A 29 2.97 4.34 -9.16
N LEU A 30 3.04 4.21 -7.83
CA LEU A 30 1.85 4.32 -6.99
C LEU A 30 1.23 5.71 -7.10
N LEU A 31 2.03 6.77 -7.10
CA LEU A 31 1.53 8.14 -7.18
C LEU A 31 0.77 8.40 -8.47
N VAL A 32 1.34 8.00 -9.62
CA VAL A 32 0.67 8.14 -10.92
C VAL A 32 -0.56 7.25 -11.00
N GLN A 33 -0.51 6.02 -10.48
CA GLN A 33 -1.68 5.15 -10.38
C GLN A 33 -2.84 5.85 -9.65
N ARG A 34 -2.57 6.41 -8.46
CA ARG A 34 -3.58 7.10 -7.65
C ARG A 34 -4.07 8.37 -8.31
N ALA A 35 -3.19 9.13 -8.95
CA ALA A 35 -3.58 10.32 -9.69
C ALA A 35 -4.52 10.01 -10.86
N VAL A 36 -4.25 8.93 -11.60
CA VAL A 36 -5.13 8.44 -12.67
C VAL A 36 -6.50 8.04 -12.11
N GLN A 37 -6.53 7.26 -11.04
CA GLN A 37 -7.79 6.84 -10.38
C GLN A 37 -8.61 8.04 -9.89
N THR A 38 -7.95 9.02 -9.26
CA THR A 38 -8.59 10.29 -8.86
C THR A 38 -9.14 11.05 -10.07
N CYS A 39 -8.38 11.15 -11.16
CA CYS A 39 -8.83 11.80 -12.39
C CYS A 39 -10.05 11.09 -13.02
N CYS A 40 -10.07 9.76 -13.03
CA CYS A 40 -11.24 8.98 -13.48
C CYS A 40 -12.46 9.27 -12.61
N PHE A 41 -12.29 9.22 -11.28
CA PHE A 41 -13.36 9.53 -10.33
C PHE A 41 -13.93 10.94 -10.54
N THR A 42 -13.07 11.96 -10.60
CA THR A 42 -13.49 13.35 -10.82
C THR A 42 -14.20 13.50 -12.17
N SER A 43 -13.71 12.86 -13.23
CA SER A 43 -14.35 12.91 -14.55
C SER A 43 -15.78 12.34 -14.50
N ARG A 44 -16.00 11.22 -13.79
CA ARG A 44 -17.36 10.68 -13.56
C ARG A 44 -18.25 11.64 -12.77
N GLN A 45 -17.73 12.28 -11.72
CA GLN A 45 -18.49 13.29 -10.96
C GLN A 45 -18.91 14.48 -11.83
N CYS A 46 -18.07 14.86 -12.80
CA CYS A 46 -18.36 15.89 -13.80
C CYS A 46 -19.22 15.37 -14.98
N ARG A 47 -19.75 14.15 -14.91
CA ARG A 47 -20.54 13.48 -15.96
C ARG A 47 -19.79 13.23 -17.27
N ASP A 48 -18.47 13.15 -17.20
CA ASP A 48 -17.59 12.79 -18.31
C ASP A 48 -17.12 11.33 -18.20
N ASN A 49 -18.08 10.41 -18.34
CA ASN A 49 -17.82 8.97 -18.33
C ASN A 49 -16.92 8.49 -19.47
N PRO A 50 -17.04 8.99 -20.73
CA PRO A 50 -16.17 8.54 -21.81
C PRO A 50 -14.70 8.80 -21.54
N THR A 51 -14.35 9.99 -21.02
CA THR A 51 -12.98 10.31 -20.64
C THR A 51 -12.48 9.42 -19.50
N ALA A 52 -13.32 9.18 -18.48
CA ALA A 52 -12.95 8.31 -17.36
C ALA A 52 -12.66 6.87 -17.82
N GLN A 53 -13.53 6.32 -18.68
CA GLN A 53 -13.36 4.99 -19.23
C GLN A 53 -12.10 4.90 -20.09
N TRP A 54 -11.92 5.84 -21.02
CA TRP A 54 -10.74 5.88 -21.88
C TRP A 54 -9.44 5.95 -21.07
N LEU A 55 -9.38 6.80 -20.06
CA LEU A 55 -8.20 6.94 -19.21
C LEU A 55 -7.93 5.68 -18.36
N GLY A 56 -8.99 5.03 -17.86
CA GLY A 56 -8.88 3.79 -17.09
C GLY A 56 -8.42 2.57 -17.90
N GLU A 57 -8.58 2.61 -19.23
CA GLU A 57 -8.18 1.55 -20.17
C GLU A 57 -6.88 1.88 -20.94
N PHE A 58 -6.41 3.14 -20.86
CA PHE A 58 -5.22 3.62 -21.56
C PHE A 58 -3.97 2.77 -21.29
N ALA A 59 -3.06 2.64 -22.26
CA ALA A 59 -1.84 1.84 -22.16
C ALA A 59 -2.07 0.35 -21.81
N GLY A 60 -3.21 -0.19 -22.24
CA GLY A 60 -3.55 -1.61 -22.09
C GLY A 60 -3.95 -2.00 -20.68
N HIS A 61 -4.35 -1.03 -19.85
CA HIS A 61 -4.96 -1.31 -18.55
C HIS A 61 -6.41 -1.79 -18.75
N ALA A 62 -6.92 -2.52 -17.77
CA ALA A 62 -8.33 -2.89 -17.72
C ALA A 62 -8.77 -2.77 -16.26
N GLY A 63 -9.71 -1.87 -15.98
CA GLY A 63 -10.22 -1.65 -14.62
C GLY A 63 -9.23 -0.97 -13.67
N LEU A 64 -8.30 -0.15 -14.17
CA LEU A 64 -7.35 0.58 -13.31
C LEU A 64 -8.10 1.44 -12.27
N GLU A 65 -9.26 1.96 -12.63
CA GLU A 65 -10.11 2.76 -11.74
C GLU A 65 -10.54 2.02 -10.47
N GLU A 66 -10.91 0.74 -10.57
CA GLU A 66 -11.47 -0.05 -9.47
C GLU A 66 -10.39 -0.75 -8.64
N PHE A 67 -9.16 -0.81 -9.17
CA PHE A 67 -8.06 -1.56 -8.57
C PHE A 67 -7.56 -0.95 -7.24
N HIS A 68 -7.65 -1.72 -6.14
CA HIS A 68 -7.04 -1.36 -4.85
C HIS A 68 -5.78 -2.18 -4.58
N GLY A 69 -4.63 -1.66 -4.98
CA GLY A 69 -3.32 -2.29 -4.80
C GLY A 69 -2.18 -1.37 -5.19
N ILE A 70 -0.93 -1.83 -5.07
CA ILE A 70 0.28 -1.00 -5.28
C ILE A 70 1.02 -1.22 -6.61
N ASP A 71 0.53 -2.16 -7.44
CA ASP A 71 1.13 -2.52 -8.73
C ASP A 71 0.08 -2.49 -9.86
N GLY A 72 -0.79 -1.47 -9.85
CA GLY A 72 -1.87 -1.34 -10.83
C GLY A 72 -1.39 -0.87 -12.19
N LEU A 73 -0.29 -0.12 -12.25
CA LEU A 73 0.32 0.30 -13.51
C LEU A 73 1.07 -0.88 -14.17
N ARG A 74 0.73 -1.13 -15.44
CA ARG A 74 1.34 -2.16 -16.30
C ARG A 74 2.67 -1.73 -16.90
N VAL A 75 2.89 -0.42 -16.98
CA VAL A 75 4.12 0.22 -17.48
C VAL A 75 4.67 1.14 -16.39
N GLN A 76 5.93 1.55 -16.50
CA GLN A 76 6.49 2.52 -15.55
C GLN A 76 5.79 3.87 -15.68
N TRP A 77 5.79 4.64 -14.59
CA TRP A 77 5.09 5.92 -14.49
C TRP A 77 5.53 6.93 -15.56
N ASP A 78 6.82 6.97 -15.89
CA ASP A 78 7.42 7.85 -16.88
C ASP A 78 7.03 7.44 -18.30
N GLU A 79 7.08 6.14 -18.60
CA GLU A 79 6.58 5.57 -19.84
C GLU A 79 5.07 5.83 -20.01
N TYR A 80 4.29 5.70 -18.94
CA TYR A 80 2.84 5.97 -18.94
C TYR A 80 2.56 7.43 -19.29
N LEU A 81 3.18 8.38 -18.59
CA LEU A 81 2.98 9.80 -18.82
C LEU A 81 3.50 10.25 -20.18
N ALA A 82 4.65 9.73 -20.62
CA ALA A 82 5.19 10.01 -21.95
C ALA A 82 4.26 9.49 -23.05
N ALA A 83 3.71 8.29 -22.89
CA ALA A 83 2.71 7.75 -23.82
C ALA A 83 1.44 8.61 -23.85
N LEU A 84 0.98 9.10 -22.70
CA LEU A 84 -0.22 9.94 -22.60
C LEU A 84 0.00 11.32 -23.25
N LEU A 85 1.18 11.91 -23.10
CA LEU A 85 1.57 13.17 -23.75
C LEU A 85 1.74 13.03 -25.27
N ALA A 86 2.22 11.88 -25.74
CA ALA A 86 2.45 11.61 -27.16
C ALA A 86 1.21 11.09 -27.89
N ALA A 87 0.17 10.67 -27.17
CA ALA A 87 -1.04 10.12 -27.77
C ALA A 87 -1.80 11.19 -28.58
N PRO A 88 -2.27 10.85 -29.79
CA PRO A 88 -3.04 11.77 -30.62
C PRO A 88 -4.43 12.00 -30.00
N GLU A 89 -5.05 13.11 -30.39
CA GLU A 89 -6.45 13.36 -30.05
C GLU A 89 -7.38 12.32 -30.68
N GLU A 90 -8.43 11.93 -29.96
CA GLU A 90 -9.36 10.90 -30.37
C GLU A 90 -10.80 11.38 -30.24
N GLY A 91 -11.62 11.15 -31.28
CA GLY A 91 -13.06 11.38 -31.25
C GLY A 91 -13.79 10.07 -30.98
N ILE A 92 -14.53 10.00 -29.87
CA ILE A 92 -15.34 8.85 -29.48
C ILE A 92 -16.81 9.16 -29.75
N THR A 93 -17.48 8.30 -30.53
CA THR A 93 -18.93 8.40 -30.72
C THR A 93 -19.64 7.72 -29.55
N VAL A 94 -20.35 8.50 -28.75
CA VAL A 94 -21.08 7.99 -27.58
C VAL A 94 -22.56 7.85 -27.93
N GLN A 95 -23.07 6.64 -27.83
CA GLN A 95 -24.51 6.37 -27.95
C GLN A 95 -25.16 6.48 -26.58
N SER A 96 -26.08 7.44 -26.42
CA SER A 96 -26.88 7.57 -25.20
C SER A 96 -28.36 7.35 -25.51
N SER A 97 -29.00 6.44 -24.77
CA SER A 97 -30.46 6.28 -24.84
C SER A 97 -31.10 7.19 -23.80
N LEU A 98 -31.82 8.23 -24.24
CA LEU A 98 -32.58 9.09 -23.34
C LEU A 98 -33.83 8.36 -22.84
N MET A 99 -33.73 7.66 -21.70
CA MET A 99 -34.89 7.21 -20.92
C MET A 99 -35.49 8.38 -20.14
N ARG A 100 -36.02 9.40 -20.83
CA ARG A 100 -36.85 10.41 -20.17
C ARG A 100 -38.31 10.14 -20.49
N HIS A 101 -39.05 9.64 -19.50
CA HIS A 101 -40.49 9.80 -19.43
C HIS A 101 -40.81 11.29 -19.38
N ARG A 102 -41.01 11.92 -20.54
CA ARG A 102 -41.48 13.31 -20.67
C ARG A 102 -42.95 13.43 -20.23
N GLY A 103 -43.22 13.20 -18.95
CA GLY A 103 -44.56 13.36 -18.36
C GLY A 103 -45.61 12.34 -18.79
N LEU A 104 -45.20 11.21 -19.36
CA LEU A 104 -46.09 10.16 -19.88
C LEU A 104 -45.92 8.86 -19.11
N SER A 105 -47.05 8.17 -18.88
CA SER A 105 -47.19 6.95 -18.07
C SER A 105 -46.00 5.98 -18.23
N PRO A 106 -45.43 5.45 -17.13
CA PRO A 106 -44.33 4.48 -17.14
C PRO A 106 -44.56 3.25 -18.04
N SER A 107 -45.82 2.95 -18.36
CA SER A 107 -46.24 1.72 -19.05
C SER A 107 -46.61 1.92 -20.53
N ASN A 108 -46.03 2.88 -21.25
CA ASN A 108 -46.36 3.08 -22.67
C ASN A 108 -45.48 2.18 -23.58
N PRO A 109 -46.02 1.10 -24.18
CA PRO A 109 -45.28 0.19 -25.05
C PRO A 109 -44.85 0.80 -26.40
N TYR A 110 -45.29 2.03 -26.71
CA TYR A 110 -44.94 2.73 -27.96
C TYR A 110 -43.79 3.74 -27.82
N LEU A 111 -43.26 3.95 -26.61
CA LEU A 111 -42.10 4.81 -26.39
C LEU A 111 -40.81 4.02 -26.67
N GLN A 112 -40.35 4.06 -27.92
CA GLN A 112 -39.05 3.54 -28.28
C GLN A 112 -37.96 4.51 -27.78
N PRO A 113 -36.92 4.02 -27.07
CA PRO A 113 -35.81 4.87 -26.67
C PRO A 113 -35.16 5.43 -27.93
N THR A 114 -35.13 6.76 -28.07
CA THR A 114 -34.42 7.41 -29.18
C THR A 114 -32.93 7.42 -28.85
N PRO A 115 -32.08 6.66 -29.57
CA PRO A 115 -30.64 6.78 -29.40
C PRO A 115 -30.19 8.15 -29.88
N MET A 116 -29.47 8.88 -29.03
CA MET A 116 -28.78 10.11 -29.37
C MET A 116 -27.29 9.80 -29.43
N GLU A 117 -26.70 10.00 -30.60
CA GLU A 117 -25.26 9.91 -30.81
C GLU A 117 -24.65 11.30 -30.71
N TYR A 118 -23.58 11.44 -29.95
CA TYR A 118 -22.76 12.65 -29.97
C TYR A 118 -21.29 12.26 -30.05
N GLU A 119 -20.51 13.10 -30.71
CA GLU A 119 -19.06 12.96 -30.77
C GLU A 119 -18.44 13.62 -29.53
N HIS A 120 -17.58 12.88 -28.84
CA HIS A 120 -16.84 13.32 -27.67
C HIS A 120 -15.35 13.33 -27.99
N ARG A 121 -14.70 14.49 -27.88
CA ARG A 121 -13.28 14.62 -28.20
C ARG A 121 -12.44 14.49 -26.93
N ILE A 122 -11.52 13.53 -26.95
CA ILE A 122 -10.52 13.32 -25.91
C ILE A 122 -9.19 13.92 -26.38
N VAL A 123 -8.55 14.70 -25.49
CA VAL A 123 -7.25 15.32 -25.71
C VAL A 123 -6.27 14.76 -24.66
N PRO A 124 -5.51 13.70 -24.98
CA PRO A 124 -4.67 13.00 -24.01
C PRO A 124 -3.61 13.86 -23.33
N SER A 125 -3.02 14.82 -24.04
CA SER A 125 -2.03 15.74 -23.47
C SER A 125 -2.57 16.56 -22.31
N VAL A 126 -3.82 17.04 -22.41
CA VAL A 126 -4.51 17.77 -21.34
C VAL A 126 -4.82 16.83 -20.16
N LEU A 127 -5.13 15.56 -20.43
CA LEU A 127 -5.29 14.56 -19.37
C LEU A 127 -3.97 14.29 -18.65
N ALA A 128 -2.85 14.22 -19.38
CA ALA A 128 -1.52 14.05 -18.79
C ALA A 128 -1.16 15.20 -17.86
N GLU A 129 -1.37 16.45 -18.30
CA GLU A 129 -1.18 17.63 -17.44
C GLU A 129 -2.04 17.55 -16.18
N ARG A 130 -3.30 17.13 -16.30
CA ARG A 130 -4.21 16.95 -15.16
C ARG A 130 -3.71 15.86 -14.20
N VAL A 131 -3.31 14.70 -14.72
CA VAL A 131 -2.77 13.59 -13.92
C VAL A 131 -1.52 14.05 -13.18
N MET A 132 -0.59 14.75 -13.84
CA MET A 132 0.61 15.29 -13.19
C MET A 132 0.26 16.32 -12.10
N ALA A 133 -0.69 17.22 -12.35
CA ALA A 133 -1.14 18.18 -11.35
C ALA A 133 -1.79 17.49 -10.14
N THR A 134 -2.65 16.50 -10.38
CA THR A 134 -3.27 15.70 -9.32
C THR A 134 -2.22 14.90 -8.53
N ALA A 135 -1.22 14.34 -9.20
CA ALA A 135 -0.10 13.64 -8.55
C ALA A 135 0.66 14.58 -7.60
N CYS A 136 0.90 15.84 -7.97
CA CYS A 136 1.51 16.81 -7.07
C CYS A 136 0.67 17.07 -5.81
N VAL A 137 -0.65 17.20 -5.94
CA VAL A 137 -1.54 17.40 -4.78
C VAL A 137 -1.49 16.19 -3.85
N ILE A 138 -1.63 14.97 -4.40
CA ILE A 138 -1.57 13.73 -3.63
C ILE A 138 -0.21 13.59 -2.93
N ALA A 139 0.90 13.96 -3.59
CA ALA A 139 2.23 13.89 -3.00
C ALA A 139 2.41 14.82 -1.79
N ILE A 140 1.77 15.99 -1.80
CA ILE A 140 1.77 16.91 -0.65
C ILE A 140 1.03 16.27 0.52
N GLU A 141 -0.16 15.72 0.28
CA GLU A 141 -0.93 15.00 1.32
C GLU A 141 -0.14 13.83 1.90
N TRP A 142 0.55 13.07 1.04
CA TRP A 142 1.36 11.94 1.46
C TRP A 142 2.54 12.35 2.34
N ALA A 143 3.14 13.52 2.09
CA ALA A 143 4.23 14.00 2.92
C ALA A 143 3.76 14.20 4.37
N ASP A 144 2.57 14.74 4.56
CA ASP A 144 1.94 14.88 5.87
C ASP A 144 1.56 13.51 6.46
N ASP A 145 0.89 12.67 5.67
CA ASP A 145 0.40 11.37 6.13
C ASP A 145 1.53 10.41 6.53
N LEU A 146 2.67 10.45 5.84
CA LEU A 146 3.85 9.63 6.16
C LEU A 146 4.41 9.91 7.56
N THR A 147 4.18 11.10 8.11
CA THR A 147 4.60 11.42 9.49
C THR A 147 3.81 10.63 10.54
N LEU A 148 2.61 10.19 10.20
CA LEU A 148 1.72 9.45 11.10
C LEU A 148 2.13 7.98 11.25
N MET A 149 2.77 7.40 10.24
CA MET A 149 3.14 5.97 10.23
C MET A 149 4.01 5.57 11.42
N HIS A 150 4.89 6.47 11.88
CA HIS A 150 5.74 6.18 13.03
C HIS A 150 4.92 6.01 14.31
N ALA A 151 4.02 6.95 14.58
CA ALA A 151 3.13 6.90 15.74
C ALA A 151 2.18 5.69 15.67
N GLU A 152 1.72 5.31 14.48
CA GLU A 152 0.88 4.12 14.30
C GLU A 152 1.64 2.82 14.57
N ASN A 153 2.90 2.70 14.13
CA ASN A 153 3.76 1.55 14.41
C ASN A 153 4.01 1.38 15.92
N ASP A 154 4.25 2.48 16.63
CA ASP A 154 4.42 2.47 18.08
C ASP A 154 3.15 1.99 18.79
N ARG A 155 1.98 2.51 18.37
CA ARG A 155 0.68 2.06 18.89
C ARG A 155 0.41 0.58 18.60
N ALA A 156 0.70 0.09 17.40
CA ALA A 156 0.51 -1.32 17.05
C ALA A 156 1.37 -2.23 17.91
N THR A 157 2.63 -1.85 18.13
CA THR A 157 3.55 -2.58 19.01
C THR A 157 3.05 -2.57 20.45
N GLU A 158 2.58 -1.44 20.95
CA GLU A 158 2.05 -1.30 22.30
C GLU A 158 0.78 -2.13 22.50
N ARG A 159 -0.16 -2.10 21.55
CA ARG A 159 -1.36 -2.95 21.57
C ARG A 159 -1.01 -4.43 21.65
N HIS A 160 -0.03 -4.89 20.87
CA HIS A 160 0.40 -6.27 20.91
C HIS A 160 1.06 -6.63 22.26
N ARG A 161 1.91 -5.75 22.80
CA ARG A 161 2.46 -5.95 24.16
C ARG A 161 1.34 -6.07 25.18
N GLN A 162 0.40 -5.13 25.17
CA GLN A 162 -0.77 -5.14 26.04
C GLN A 162 -1.60 -6.40 25.84
N SER A 163 -1.82 -6.89 24.62
CA SER A 163 -2.57 -8.13 24.42
C SER A 163 -1.83 -9.35 25.01
N VAL A 164 -0.51 -9.42 24.88
CA VAL A 164 0.31 -10.49 25.47
C VAL A 164 0.29 -10.43 27.01
N PHE A 165 0.36 -9.22 27.60
CA PHE A 165 0.32 -9.04 29.06
C PHE A 165 -1.10 -9.20 29.64
N SER A 166 -2.12 -8.65 28.97
CA SER A 166 -3.53 -8.64 29.40
C SER A 166 -4.27 -9.94 29.10
N SER A 167 -3.68 -10.85 28.32
CA SER A 167 -4.13 -12.26 28.26
C SER A 167 -4.08 -12.98 29.63
N GLY A 168 -3.56 -12.31 30.67
CA GLY A 168 -3.73 -12.69 32.07
C GLY A 168 -4.89 -12.02 32.83
N THR A 169 -5.33 -10.78 32.49
CA THR A 169 -6.21 -9.96 33.40
C THR A 169 -6.93 -8.71 32.81
N GLY A 170 -6.99 -8.43 31.50
CA GLY A 170 -7.51 -7.14 31.00
C GLY A 170 -8.98 -7.12 30.48
N SER A 171 -9.76 -6.09 30.86
CA SER A 171 -11.15 -5.87 30.43
C SER A 171 -11.26 -5.09 29.10
N ASP A 172 -12.37 -5.27 28.38
CA ASP A 172 -12.65 -4.74 27.04
C ASP A 172 -12.57 -3.20 26.87
N GLU A 173 -12.48 -2.44 27.96
CA GLU A 173 -12.46 -0.98 27.92
C GLU A 173 -11.10 -0.41 27.48
N GLU A 174 -9.99 -1.10 27.77
CA GLU A 174 -8.64 -0.70 27.31
C GLU A 174 -8.47 -0.86 25.78
N ARG A 175 -9.24 -1.78 25.17
CA ARG A 175 -9.23 -2.00 23.71
C ARG A 175 -9.92 -0.86 22.94
N ARG A 176 -10.83 -0.12 23.57
CA ARG A 176 -11.55 1.01 22.93
C ARG A 176 -10.72 2.28 22.85
N LEU A 177 -9.80 2.51 23.79
CA LEU A 177 -8.94 3.69 23.82
C LEU A 177 -7.79 3.64 22.78
N THR A 178 -7.65 2.53 22.07
CA THR A 178 -6.52 2.27 21.17
C THR A 178 -6.96 2.16 19.70
N LEU A 179 -8.06 2.77 19.27
CA LEU A 179 -8.44 2.76 17.85
C LEU A 179 -7.42 3.53 16.96
N PRO A 180 -7.29 3.19 15.67
CA PRO A 180 -6.49 3.94 14.70
C PRO A 180 -6.88 5.42 14.65
N VAL A 181 -5.93 6.31 14.33
CA VAL A 181 -6.13 7.78 14.29
C VAL A 181 -7.30 8.19 13.40
N PHE A 182 -7.65 7.37 12.41
CA PHE A 182 -8.68 7.66 11.42
C PHE A 182 -10.07 7.09 11.72
N CYS A 183 -10.27 6.35 12.82
CA CYS A 183 -11.59 5.79 13.13
C CYS A 183 -12.59 6.81 13.68
N ASP A 184 -12.21 8.08 13.86
CA ASP A 184 -13.09 9.17 14.32
C ASP A 184 -13.62 10.07 13.20
N ALA A 185 -13.57 9.64 11.94
CA ALA A 185 -14.18 10.40 10.83
C ALA A 185 -15.73 10.42 10.84
N THR A 186 -16.41 9.81 11.83
CA THR A 186 -17.88 9.82 11.91
C THR A 186 -18.44 10.10 13.29
N ARG A 187 -17.68 10.66 14.23
CA ARG A 187 -18.25 11.05 15.52
C ARG A 187 -17.69 12.40 15.97
N ASP A 188 -18.57 13.40 15.91
CA ASP A 188 -18.36 14.79 16.34
C ASP A 188 -17.54 15.69 15.42
N SER A 189 -17.76 15.60 14.10
CA SER A 189 -17.46 16.74 13.23
C SER A 189 -18.49 17.84 13.50
N ASP A 190 -18.07 18.88 14.22
CA ASP A 190 -18.77 20.17 14.26
C ASP A 190 -19.11 20.59 12.82
N PRO A 191 -20.39 20.86 12.50
CA PRO A 191 -20.82 21.21 11.14
C PRO A 191 -20.24 22.55 10.63
N ASP A 192 -19.52 23.29 11.48
CA ASP A 192 -18.93 24.61 11.19
C ASP A 192 -17.40 24.57 10.96
N SER A 193 -16.77 23.39 10.95
CA SER A 193 -15.33 23.27 10.67
C SER A 193 -15.06 23.25 9.16
N GLU A 194 -14.78 24.44 8.59
CA GLU A 194 -14.47 24.69 7.17
C GLU A 194 -13.23 23.94 6.62
N GLU A 195 -12.49 23.18 7.45
CA GLU A 195 -11.22 22.53 7.10
C GLU A 195 -11.34 21.18 6.36
N THR A 196 -12.54 20.61 6.21
CA THR A 196 -12.74 19.32 5.53
C THR A 196 -12.77 19.41 3.99
N ALA A 197 -12.67 20.61 3.41
CA ALA A 197 -12.97 20.84 2.00
C ALA A 197 -11.83 20.59 1.00
N SER A 198 -10.61 20.23 1.44
CA SER A 198 -9.43 20.21 0.54
C SER A 198 -8.73 18.85 0.38
N ASN A 199 -9.33 17.74 0.81
CA ASN A 199 -8.70 16.42 0.65
C ASN A 199 -9.02 15.83 -0.72
N THR A 200 -8.02 15.18 -1.35
CA THR A 200 -8.24 14.41 -2.57
C THR A 200 -9.21 13.25 -2.30
N PRO A 201 -10.01 12.85 -3.30
CA PRO A 201 -10.80 11.64 -3.17
C PRO A 201 -9.85 10.46 -2.92
N TYR A 202 -10.30 9.55 -2.06
CA TYR A 202 -9.53 8.39 -1.62
C TYR A 202 -8.28 8.64 -0.76
N ARG A 203 -8.12 9.80 -0.10
CA ARG A 203 -7.00 10.05 0.82
C ARG A 203 -6.74 8.89 1.79
N ASP A 204 -7.77 8.38 2.47
CA ASP A 204 -7.65 7.21 3.36
C ASP A 204 -7.15 5.95 2.64
N GLY A 205 -7.64 5.73 1.42
CA GLY A 205 -7.20 4.61 0.59
C GLY A 205 -5.77 4.78 0.08
N ASN A 206 -5.35 6.02 -0.17
CA ASN A 206 -3.97 6.34 -0.55
C ASN A 206 -3.03 6.02 0.61
N TYR A 207 -3.37 6.44 1.82
CA TYR A 207 -2.60 6.17 3.02
C TYR A 207 -2.49 4.66 3.32
N ASP A 208 -3.59 3.91 3.19
CA ASP A 208 -3.59 2.45 3.29
C ASP A 208 -2.58 1.79 2.31
N LEU A 209 -2.59 2.22 1.05
CA LEU A 209 -1.67 1.71 0.05
C LEU A 209 -0.22 2.16 0.27
N LEU A 210 0.00 3.35 0.84
CA LEU A 210 1.33 3.78 1.27
C LEU A 210 1.87 2.89 2.38
N LYS A 211 1.05 2.53 3.37
CA LYS A 211 1.44 1.56 4.41
C LYS A 211 1.79 0.22 3.78
N LEU A 212 0.97 -0.26 2.85
CA LEU A 212 1.23 -1.50 2.13
C LEU A 212 2.56 -1.46 1.36
N LEU A 213 2.84 -0.36 0.66
CA LEU A 213 4.10 -0.17 -0.05
C LEU A 213 5.29 -0.14 0.92
N ALA A 214 5.18 0.62 2.01
CA ALA A 214 6.22 0.73 3.03
C ALA A 214 6.54 -0.63 3.66
N THR A 215 5.50 -1.39 4.06
CA THR A 215 5.64 -2.75 4.61
C THR A 215 6.30 -3.68 3.60
N ARG A 216 5.91 -3.63 2.32
CA ARG A 216 6.53 -4.44 1.27
C ARG A 216 8.02 -4.11 1.06
N GLN A 217 8.38 -2.83 1.02
CA GLN A 217 9.79 -2.44 0.87
C GLN A 217 10.62 -2.80 2.10
N ALA A 218 10.06 -2.63 3.30
CA ALA A 218 10.70 -3.06 4.55
C ALA A 218 10.94 -4.58 4.57
N LEU A 219 9.96 -5.38 4.13
CA LEU A 219 10.09 -6.83 4.00
C LEU A 219 11.22 -7.21 3.03
N ARG A 220 11.25 -6.61 1.82
CA ARG A 220 12.30 -6.87 0.82
C ARG A 220 13.69 -6.51 1.36
N GLY A 221 13.82 -5.37 2.03
CA GLY A 221 15.07 -4.97 2.69
C GLY A 221 15.50 -5.94 3.79
N LEU A 222 14.55 -6.42 4.61
CA LEU A 222 14.82 -7.37 5.68
C LEU A 222 15.24 -8.74 5.13
N GLN A 223 14.60 -9.22 4.07
CA GLN A 223 14.98 -10.45 3.37
C GLN A 223 16.41 -10.34 2.83
N ALA A 224 16.74 -9.24 2.14
CA ALA A 224 18.09 -9.00 1.64
C ALA A 224 19.15 -8.96 2.77
N GLU A 225 18.83 -8.35 3.92
CA GLU A 225 19.71 -8.36 5.10
C GLU A 225 19.91 -9.77 5.66
N TYR A 226 18.85 -10.56 5.78
CA TYR A 226 18.92 -11.90 6.37
C TYR A 226 19.60 -12.90 5.45
N ASP A 227 19.39 -12.80 4.14
CA ASP A 227 20.02 -13.68 3.14
C ASP A 227 21.54 -13.47 3.09
N GLY A 228 22.00 -12.24 3.36
CA GLY A 228 23.43 -11.92 3.50
C GLY A 228 24.09 -12.42 4.79
N ASN A 229 23.31 -12.88 5.79
CA ASN A 229 23.83 -13.23 7.11
C ASN A 229 23.61 -14.71 7.45
N LEU A 230 24.69 -15.51 7.36
CA LEU A 230 24.68 -16.95 7.66
C LEU A 230 24.15 -17.28 9.08
N GLY A 231 24.33 -16.38 10.05
CA GLY A 231 23.82 -16.56 11.42
C GLY A 231 22.30 -16.44 11.55
N ARG A 232 21.60 -15.93 10.53
CA ARG A 232 20.15 -15.70 10.52
C ARG A 232 19.41 -16.58 9.51
N ARG A 233 20.04 -17.65 9.01
CA ARG A 233 19.47 -18.53 7.97
C ARG A 233 18.06 -19.04 8.28
N ARG A 234 17.78 -19.47 9.53
CA ARG A 234 16.44 -19.93 9.94
C ARG A 234 15.40 -18.82 9.92
N SER A 235 15.80 -17.61 10.30
CA SER A 235 14.93 -16.43 10.26
C SER A 235 14.66 -15.98 8.82
N SER A 236 15.67 -16.05 7.94
CA SER A 236 15.49 -15.87 6.49
C SER A 236 14.49 -16.88 5.92
N GLU A 237 14.68 -18.18 6.18
CA GLU A 237 13.80 -19.24 5.69
C GLU A 237 12.36 -19.07 6.18
N PHE A 238 12.18 -18.76 7.47
CA PHE A 238 10.88 -18.44 8.03
C PHE A 238 10.25 -17.23 7.33
N LEU A 239 11.00 -16.14 7.14
CA LEU A 239 10.49 -14.90 6.57
C LEU A 239 10.08 -15.09 5.10
N HIS A 240 10.87 -15.81 4.31
CA HIS A 240 10.52 -16.18 2.93
C HIS A 240 9.26 -17.05 2.88
N ARG A 241 9.17 -18.07 3.74
CA ARG A 241 7.98 -18.92 3.84
C ARG A 241 6.75 -18.11 4.25
N PHE A 242 6.88 -17.25 5.26
CA PHE A 242 5.79 -16.41 5.75
C PHE A 242 5.32 -15.43 4.66
N ALA A 243 6.24 -14.75 3.98
CA ALA A 243 5.94 -13.85 2.88
C ALA A 243 5.27 -14.56 1.71
N SER A 244 5.67 -15.79 1.40
CA SER A 244 5.03 -16.59 0.35
C SER A 244 3.60 -16.99 0.70
N ALA A 245 3.31 -17.22 1.99
CA ALA A 245 1.96 -17.53 2.47
C ALA A 245 1.08 -16.27 2.62
N HIS A 246 1.70 -15.11 2.86
CA HIS A 246 1.03 -13.82 3.04
C HIS A 246 1.58 -12.80 2.04
N PRO A 247 1.26 -12.95 0.74
CA PRO A 247 1.77 -12.05 -0.28
C PRO A 247 1.22 -10.63 -0.11
N LEU A 248 2.04 -9.63 -0.45
CA LEU A 248 1.72 -8.19 -0.40
C LEU A 248 1.59 -7.56 -1.80
N GLU A 249 1.51 -8.39 -2.85
CA GLU A 249 1.49 -7.96 -4.25
C GLU A 249 0.08 -8.05 -4.84
N GLY A 250 -0.19 -7.27 -5.90
CA GLY A 250 -1.49 -7.26 -6.57
C GLY A 250 -2.61 -6.55 -5.81
N GLU A 251 -3.85 -6.86 -6.18
CA GLU A 251 -5.05 -6.31 -5.51
C GLU A 251 -5.19 -6.87 -4.10
N ARG A 252 -5.52 -6.00 -3.15
CA ARG A 252 -5.61 -6.34 -1.72
C ARG A 252 -6.86 -5.75 -1.10
N PRO A 253 -7.39 -6.37 -0.03
CA PRO A 253 -8.38 -5.72 0.79
C PRO A 253 -7.74 -4.49 1.47
N ARG A 254 -8.59 -3.54 1.88
CA ARG A 254 -8.16 -2.42 2.73
C ARG A 254 -7.51 -2.96 4.01
N HIS A 255 -6.53 -2.25 4.54
CA HIS A 255 -5.81 -2.59 5.76
C HIS A 255 -4.97 -3.87 5.66
N ALA A 256 -4.63 -4.31 4.44
CA ALA A 256 -3.81 -5.51 4.24
C ALA A 256 -2.42 -5.43 4.89
N ALA A 257 -1.84 -4.22 4.97
CA ALA A 257 -0.57 -4.00 5.65
C ALA A 257 -0.67 -4.26 7.16
N ASP A 258 -1.74 -3.78 7.78
CA ASP A 258 -2.00 -3.93 9.21
C ASP A 258 -2.27 -5.42 9.53
N ALA A 259 -3.13 -6.07 8.75
CA ALA A 259 -3.43 -7.49 8.88
C ALA A 259 -2.18 -8.37 8.71
N TRP A 260 -1.28 -8.01 7.79
CA TRP A 260 -0.01 -8.72 7.62
C TRP A 260 0.91 -8.56 8.82
N MET A 261 1.00 -7.36 9.39
CA MET A 261 1.82 -7.08 10.58
C MET A 261 1.28 -7.82 11.80
N GLU A 262 -0.04 -7.81 12.01
CA GLU A 262 -0.68 -8.59 13.08
C GLU A 262 -0.41 -10.09 12.91
N ALA A 263 -0.61 -10.63 11.71
CA ALA A 263 -0.34 -12.03 11.41
C ALA A 263 1.14 -12.43 11.65
N LEU A 264 2.08 -11.49 11.44
CA LEU A 264 3.50 -11.69 11.73
C LEU A 264 3.76 -11.69 13.25
N LEU A 265 3.15 -10.77 13.99
CA LEU A 265 3.29 -10.67 15.45
C LEU A 265 2.68 -11.86 16.19
N ASP A 266 1.64 -12.47 15.63
CA ASP A 266 1.01 -13.68 16.17
C ASP A 266 1.82 -14.96 15.93
N GLN A 267 2.92 -14.91 15.18
CA GLN A 267 3.75 -16.08 14.93
C GLN A 267 4.50 -16.50 16.20
N PRO A 268 4.58 -17.81 16.50
CA PRO A 268 5.27 -18.29 17.68
C PRO A 268 6.77 -17.94 17.62
N PRO A 269 7.40 -17.60 18.75
CA PRO A 269 8.81 -17.25 18.77
C PRO A 269 9.65 -18.44 18.28
N LEU A 270 10.54 -18.17 17.32
CA LEU A 270 11.50 -19.16 16.84
C LEU A 270 12.54 -19.41 17.93
N ILE A 271 12.28 -20.38 18.81
CA ILE A 271 13.25 -20.79 19.83
C ILE A 271 14.42 -21.47 19.11
N ASN A 272 15.56 -20.79 19.07
CA ASN A 272 16.83 -21.40 18.70
C ASN A 272 17.19 -22.45 19.77
N ARG A 273 16.68 -23.67 19.61
CA ARG A 273 17.30 -24.82 20.27
C ARG A 273 18.68 -24.99 19.63
N ALA A 274 19.70 -24.47 20.32
CA ALA A 274 21.07 -24.94 20.13
C ALA A 274 21.04 -26.47 20.23
N PRO A 275 21.78 -27.21 19.38
CA PRO A 275 21.93 -28.63 19.61
C PRO A 275 22.54 -28.79 21.01
N LEU A 276 21.79 -29.44 21.90
CA LEU A 276 22.36 -29.90 23.17
C LEU A 276 23.53 -30.80 22.78
N VAL A 277 24.75 -30.27 22.89
CA VAL A 277 25.96 -31.08 22.85
C VAL A 277 25.79 -32.02 24.02
N ASN A 278 25.34 -33.24 23.74
CA ASN A 278 25.40 -34.35 24.68
C ASN A 278 26.88 -34.50 25.03
N ARG A 279 27.31 -33.84 26.10
CA ARG A 279 28.51 -34.23 26.85
C ARG A 279 28.18 -35.58 27.47
N VAL A 280 28.25 -36.63 26.65
CA VAL A 280 28.39 -37.99 27.15
C VAL A 280 29.66 -37.97 27.98
N ALA A 281 29.50 -38.18 29.28
CA ALA A 281 30.57 -38.31 30.24
C ALA A 281 31.49 -39.44 29.80
N THR A 282 32.62 -39.09 29.16
CA THR A 282 33.77 -39.99 29.12
C THR A 282 34.48 -39.89 30.46
N SER A 283 34.04 -40.71 31.41
CA SER A 283 34.89 -41.11 32.53
C SER A 283 35.55 -42.43 32.14
N PRO A 284 36.87 -42.47 31.85
CA PRO A 284 37.61 -43.71 31.90
C PRO A 284 38.14 -43.89 33.33
N ASN A 285 37.57 -44.88 34.01
CA ASN A 285 38.10 -45.48 35.23
C ASN A 285 39.62 -45.70 35.12
N ALA A 286 40.35 -45.18 36.09
CA ALA A 286 41.67 -45.67 36.44
C ALA A 286 41.51 -46.98 37.25
N PRO A 287 42.22 -48.07 36.91
CA PRO A 287 42.50 -49.11 37.88
C PRO A 287 43.83 -48.82 38.57
N SER A 288 43.76 -48.45 39.84
CA SER A 288 44.87 -48.52 40.78
C SER A 288 44.98 -49.94 41.34
N GLY A 289 46.10 -50.60 41.04
CA GLY A 289 46.92 -51.50 41.88
C GLY A 289 46.28 -52.61 42.73
N GLY A 290 46.91 -53.79 42.68
CA GLY A 290 46.80 -54.85 43.69
C GLY A 290 46.98 -56.23 43.12
#